data_AF-A0AAP2DUS1-F1
#
_entry.id   AF-A0AAP2DUS1-F1
#
_cell.length_a   1.000
_cell.length_b   1.000
_cell.length_c   1.000
_cell.angle_alpha   90.00
_cell.angle_beta   90.00
_cell.angle_gamma   90.00
#
_symmetry.space_group_name_H-M   'P 1'
#
loop_
_entity.id
_entity.type
_entity.pdbx_description
1 polymer ?
#
loop_
_entity_poly.entity_id
_entity_poly.type
_entity_poly.pdbx_seq_one_letter_code
_entity_poly.pdbx_strand_id
1 'polypeptide(L)'
;MIARVRPYLVSFLFFLVGVYHVYTGDLLEASLYILASLAFAFNSMAAEPNLIAYKKTIVTITWSLIIVTGLLFLYLLQFKYL
;
A
#
# COMPACT_ATOMS: atom_id res chain seq x y z
N MET A 1 -11.85 18.33 -4.82
CA MET A 1 -11.82 17.83 -3.42
C MET A 1 -11.94 16.31 -3.34
N ILE A 2 -12.95 15.69 -3.96
CA ILE A 2 -13.20 14.22 -3.94
C ILE A 2 -12.01 13.37 -4.45
N ALA A 3 -11.31 13.80 -5.50
CA ALA A 3 -10.20 13.04 -6.07
C ALA A 3 -8.99 12.86 -5.13
N ARG A 4 -8.78 13.78 -4.17
CA ARG A 4 -7.65 13.72 -3.23
C ARG A 4 -7.95 12.84 -2.00
N VAL A 5 -9.22 12.64 -1.66
CA VAL A 5 -9.66 11.82 -0.51
C VAL A 5 -9.72 10.33 -0.86
N ARG A 6 -10.04 10.00 -2.11
CA ARG A 6 -10.18 8.61 -2.59
C ARG A 6 -8.98 7.69 -2.27
N PRO A 7 -7.72 8.08 -2.50
CA PRO A 7 -6.60 7.18 -2.25
C PRO A 7 -6.30 6.97 -0.75
N TYR A 8 -6.63 7.93 0.13
CA TYR A 8 -6.57 7.74 1.58
C TYR A 8 -7.61 6.74 2.08
N LEU A 9 -8.84 6.78 1.54
CA LEU A 9 -9.87 5.79 1.86
C LEU A 9 -9.47 4.38 1.44
N VAL A 10 -8.88 4.24 0.26
CA VAL A 10 -8.35 2.95 -0.21
C VAL A 10 -7.22 2.48 0.70
N SER A 11 -6.27 3.36 1.04
CA SER A 11 -5.19 3.02 1.99
C SER A 11 -5.75 2.51 3.33
N PHE A 12 -6.77 3.18 3.88
CA PHE A 12 -7.39 2.78 5.14
C PHE A 12 -8.11 1.43 5.04
N LEU A 13 -8.84 1.17 3.95
CA LEU A 13 -9.49 -0.13 3.73
C LEU A 13 -8.47 -1.27 3.64
N PHE A 14 -7.40 -1.09 2.86
CA PHE A 14 -6.31 -2.07 2.76
C PHE A 14 -5.63 -2.29 4.12
N PHE A 15 -5.48 -1.25 4.93
CA PHE A 15 -4.93 -1.38 6.29
C PHE A 15 -5.82 -2.27 7.17
N LEU A 16 -7.14 -2.03 7.17
CA LEU A 16 -8.10 -2.83 7.95
C LEU A 16 -8.09 -4.30 7.53
N VAL A 17 -8.04 -4.58 6.23
CA VAL A 17 -7.93 -5.95 5.70
C VAL A 17 -6.61 -6.59 6.14
N GLY A 18 -5.50 -5.86 6.07
CA GLY A 18 -4.22 -6.34 6.56
C GLY A 18 -4.24 -6.71 8.04
N VAL A 19 -4.81 -5.83 8.88
CA VAL A 19 -4.99 -6.09 10.31
C VAL A 19 -5.86 -7.33 10.55
N TYR A 20 -6.94 -7.49 9.81
CA TYR A 20 -7.78 -8.69 9.88
C TYR A 20 -6.98 -9.97 9.58
N HIS A 21 -6.15 -9.97 8.52
CA HIS A 21 -5.31 -11.14 8.20
C HIS A 21 -4.21 -11.42 9.24
N VAL A 22 -3.71 -10.39 9.93
CA VAL A 22 -2.83 -10.59 11.10
C VAL A 22 -3.57 -11.37 12.20
N TYR A 23 -4.82 -11.00 12.48
CA TYR A 23 -5.64 -11.69 13.48
C TYR A 23 -5.98 -13.14 13.09
N THR A 24 -6.13 -13.45 11.81
CA THR A 24 -6.38 -14.82 11.33
C THR A 24 -5.10 -15.65 11.19
N GLY A 25 -3.93 -15.08 11.50
CA GLY A 25 -2.64 -15.78 11.45
C GLY A 25 -2.01 -15.87 10.06
N ASP A 26 -2.59 -15.21 9.04
CA ASP A 26 -2.08 -15.22 7.68
C ASP A 26 -1.14 -14.04 7.44
N LEU A 27 0.08 -14.16 7.97
CA LEU A 27 1.07 -13.09 7.92
C LEU A 27 1.50 -12.73 6.49
N LEU A 28 1.43 -13.68 5.56
CA LEU A 28 1.83 -13.44 4.17
C LEU A 28 0.79 -12.57 3.46
N GLU A 29 -0.50 -12.90 3.55
CA GLU A 29 -1.57 -12.05 3.02
C GLU A 29 -1.63 -10.71 3.76
N ALA A 30 -1.47 -10.72 5.08
CA ALA A 30 -1.41 -9.49 5.87
C ALA A 30 -0.31 -8.54 5.35
N SER A 31 0.89 -9.07 5.08
CA SER A 31 2.00 -8.27 4.57
C SER A 31 1.68 -7.62 3.21
N LEU A 32 0.96 -8.33 2.32
CA LEU A 32 0.50 -7.78 1.04
C LEU A 32 -0.42 -6.57 1.26
N TYR A 33 -1.45 -6.73 2.08
CA TYR A 33 -2.45 -5.68 2.31
C TYR A 33 -1.86 -4.47 3.04
N ILE A 34 -0.93 -4.69 3.99
CA ILE A 34 -0.23 -3.61 4.70
C ILE A 34 0.69 -2.83 3.75
N LEU A 35 1.45 -3.52 2.88
CA LEU A 35 2.33 -2.86 1.91
C LEU A 35 1.53 -2.08 0.85
N ALA A 36 0.42 -2.65 0.38
CA ALA A 36 -0.51 -1.95 -0.51
C ALA A 36 -1.09 -0.70 0.16
N SER A 37 -1.50 -0.80 1.42
CA SER A 37 -1.99 0.35 2.21
C SER A 37 -0.94 1.47 2.28
N LEU A 38 0.31 1.14 2.61
CA LEU A 38 1.40 2.09 2.65
C LEU A 38 1.66 2.72 1.28
N ALA A 39 1.66 1.93 0.20
CA ALA A 39 1.85 2.45 -1.16
C ALA A 39 0.80 3.52 -1.49
N PHE A 40 -0.49 3.27 -1.19
CA PHE A 40 -1.55 4.25 -1.40
C PHE A 40 -1.44 5.48 -0.48
N ALA A 41 -0.99 5.31 0.76
CA ALA A 41 -0.75 6.42 1.70
C ALA A 41 0.35 7.35 1.18
N PHE A 42 1.52 6.82 0.83
CA PHE A 42 2.64 7.59 0.30
C PHE A 42 2.31 8.24 -1.05
N ASN A 43 1.57 7.55 -1.92
CA ASN A 43 1.08 8.14 -3.16
C ASN A 43 0.15 9.34 -2.92
N SER A 44 -0.66 9.29 -1.86
CA SER A 44 -1.54 10.40 -1.47
C SER A 44 -0.74 11.58 -0.90
N MET A 45 0.28 11.31 -0.08
CA MET A 45 1.20 12.32 0.45
C MET A 45 1.99 13.01 -0.67
N ALA A 46 2.34 12.32 -1.76
CA ALA A 46 3.02 12.90 -2.91
C ALA A 46 2.18 13.99 -3.63
N ALA A 47 0.86 13.98 -3.43
CA ALA A 47 -0.07 14.96 -3.98
C ALA A 47 -0.29 16.17 -3.05
N GLU A 48 0.29 16.18 -1.84
CA GLU A 48 0.17 17.29 -0.90
C GLU A 48 1.14 18.43 -1.20
N PRO A 49 0.66 19.68 -1.30
CA PRO A 49 1.49 20.83 -1.66
C PRO A 49 2.49 21.20 -0.55
N ASN A 50 2.21 20.84 0.70
CA ASN A 50 3.11 21.15 1.82
C ASN A 50 4.36 20.25 1.86
N LEU A 51 4.36 19.14 1.10
CA LEU A 51 5.45 18.16 1.05
C LEU A 51 6.27 18.23 -0.26
N ILE A 52 6.17 19.33 -1.01
CA ILE A 52 6.89 19.51 -2.29
C ILE A 52 8.41 19.29 -2.13
N ALA A 53 9.01 19.73 -1.03
CA ALA A 53 10.43 19.56 -0.75
C ALA A 53 10.88 18.08 -0.70
N TYR A 54 9.98 17.19 -0.26
CA TYR A 54 10.24 15.75 -0.13
C TYR A 54 9.61 14.92 -1.24
N LYS A 55 8.98 15.57 -2.23
CA LYS A 55 8.19 14.90 -3.28
C LYS A 55 8.99 13.81 -4.00
N LYS A 56 10.26 14.08 -4.33
CA LYS A 56 11.12 13.10 -5.00
C LYS A 56 11.28 11.83 -4.15
N THR A 57 11.59 11.98 -2.87
CA THR A 57 11.74 10.88 -1.92
C THR A 57 10.44 10.11 -1.74
N ILE A 58 9.32 10.81 -1.55
CA ILE A 58 8.00 10.19 -1.38
C ILE A 58 7.62 9.38 -2.63
N VAL A 59 7.86 9.91 -3.82
CA VAL A 59 7.61 9.22 -5.09
C VAL A 59 8.49 7.98 -5.21
N THR A 60 9.79 8.07 -4.88
CA THR A 60 10.68 6.89 -4.89
C THR A 60 10.18 5.80 -3.95
N ILE A 61 9.85 6.15 -2.70
CA ILE A 61 9.31 5.20 -1.71
C ILE A 61 8.01 4.56 -2.23
N THR A 62 7.11 5.37 -2.80
CA THR A 62 5.84 4.91 -3.38
C THR A 62 6.08 3.85 -4.45
N TRP A 63 6.97 4.12 -5.41
CA TRP A 63 7.29 3.17 -6.47
C TRP A 63 7.95 1.90 -5.95
N SER A 64 8.87 2.02 -4.98
CA SER A 64 9.45 0.84 -4.32
C SER A 64 8.39 -0.02 -3.65
N LEU A 65 7.45 0.59 -2.90
CA LEU A 65 6.34 -0.13 -2.27
C LEU A 65 5.43 -0.81 -3.29
N ILE A 66 5.10 -0.14 -4.41
CA ILE A 66 4.30 -0.73 -5.48
C ILE A 66 5.00 -1.95 -6.08
N ILE A 67 6.30 -1.85 -6.37
CA ILE A 67 7.08 -2.97 -6.94
C ILE A 67 7.10 -4.15 -5.96
N VAL A 68 7.42 -3.90 -4.68
CA VAL A 68 7.47 -4.96 -3.66
C VAL A 68 6.09 -5.59 -3.48
N THR A 69 5.02 -4.80 -3.44
CA THR A 69 3.63 -5.30 -3.36
C THR A 69 3.30 -6.18 -4.57
N GLY A 70 3.70 -5.76 -5.78
CA GLY A 70 3.50 -6.53 -7.00
C GLY A 70 4.25 -7.87 -6.98
N LEU A 71 5.51 -7.89 -6.54
CA LEU A 71 6.28 -9.13 -6.39
C LEU A 71 5.65 -10.06 -5.35
N LEU A 72 5.19 -9.52 -4.23
CA LEU A 72 4.58 -10.29 -3.16
C LEU A 72 3.20 -10.85 -3.58
N PHE A 73 2.45 -10.09 -4.39
CA PHE A 73 1.21 -10.58 -5.01
C PHE A 73 1.49 -11.76 -5.95
N LEU A 74 2.48 -11.64 -6.84
CA LEU A 74 2.87 -12.74 -7.74
C LEU A 74 3.35 -13.97 -6.96
N TYR A 75 4.08 -13.76 -5.86
CA TYR A 75 4.51 -14.82 -4.96
C TYR A 75 3.32 -15.54 -4.31
N LEU A 76 2.35 -14.78 -3.76
CA LEU A 76 1.11 -15.34 -3.22
C LEU A 76 0.34 -16.12 -4.29
N LEU A 77 0.20 -15.55 -5.49
CA LEU A 77 -0.47 -16.21 -6.61
C LEU A 77 0.18 -17.57 -6.91
N GLN A 78 1.51 -17.61 -7.06
CA GLN A 78 2.26 -18.80 -7.44
C GLN A 78 2.31 -19.89 -6.37
N PHE A 79 2.37 -19.52 -5.08
CA PHE A 79 2.65 -20.48 -3.99
C PHE A 79 1.46 -20.78 -3.08
N LYS A 80 0.41 -19.95 -3.12
CA LYS A 80 -0.77 -20.13 -2.27
C LYS A 80 -2.03 -20.46 -3.06
N TYR A 81 -2.16 -19.97 -4.30
CA TYR A 81 -3.39 -20.11 -5.08
C TYR A 81 -3.26 -20.96 -6.36
N LEU A 82 -2.10 -20.97 -7.02
CA LEU A 82 -1.72 -21.91 -8.09
C LEU A 82 -1.06 -23.16 -7.52
#